data_AF-A0A1B8U3T6-F1
#
_entry.id   AF-A0A1B8U3T6-F1
#
_cell.length_a   1.000
_cell.length_b   1.000
_cell.length_c   1.000
_cell.angle_alpha   90.00
_cell.angle_beta   90.00
_cell.angle_gamma   90.00
#
_symmetry.space_group_name_H-M   'P 1'
#
loop_
_entity.id
_entity.type
_entity.pdbx_description
1 polymer ?
#
loop_
_entity_poly.entity_id
_entity_poly.type
_entity_poly.pdbx_seq_one_letter_code
_entity_poly.pdbx_strand_id
1 'polypeptide(L)'
;MSSIAAMITTLKNNKRKRVSTFKKMKDFKEGKNIQVSFDKSATPHQLKNIREKLQKENKQILKRNIIVLIFIMILLIYMIGFVKF
;
A
#
# COMPACT_ATOMS: atom_id res chain seq x y z
N MET A 1 18.47 -24.40 -36.01
CA MET A 1 17.61 -23.20 -35.98
C MET A 1 16.11 -23.49 -35.77
N SER A 2 15.60 -24.68 -36.15
CA SER A 2 14.18 -25.05 -36.00
C SER A 2 13.67 -25.14 -34.55
N SER A 3 14.46 -25.69 -33.62
CA SER A 3 14.07 -25.87 -32.21
C SER A 3 13.88 -24.55 -31.45
N ILE A 4 14.75 -23.56 -31.71
CA ILE A 4 14.66 -22.21 -31.12
C ILE A 4 13.44 -21.47 -31.67
N ALA A 5 13.16 -21.60 -32.97
CA ALA A 5 11.97 -21.01 -33.57
C ALA A 5 10.66 -21.58 -32.96
N ALA A 6 10.61 -22.89 -32.72
CA ALA A 6 9.50 -23.56 -32.03
C ALA A 6 9.36 -23.11 -30.55
N MET A 7 10.48 -22.89 -29.87
CA MET A 7 10.49 -22.37 -28.50
C MET A 7 9.97 -20.92 -28.44
N ILE A 8 10.36 -20.07 -29.40
CA ILE A 8 9.90 -18.68 -29.48
C ILE A 8 8.38 -18.62 -29.75
N THR A 9 7.85 -19.48 -30.63
CA THR A 9 6.40 -19.53 -30.91
C THR A 9 5.61 -20.06 -29.73
N THR A 10 6.08 -21.08 -29.01
CA THR A 10 5.40 -21.55 -27.79
C THR A 10 5.40 -20.48 -26.69
N LEU A 11 6.50 -19.76 -26.49
CA LEU A 11 6.57 -18.63 -25.56
C LEU A 11 5.63 -17.49 -25.98
N LYS A 12 5.58 -17.16 -27.27
CA LYS A 12 4.70 -16.12 -27.83
C LYS A 12 3.22 -16.48 -27.68
N ASN A 13 2.87 -17.76 -27.90
CA ASN A 13 1.49 -18.25 -27.77
C ASN A 13 1.04 -18.37 -26.31
N ASN A 14 1.93 -18.75 -25.39
CA ASN A 14 1.63 -18.81 -23.95
C ASN A 14 1.79 -17.47 -23.23
N LYS A 15 2.19 -16.40 -23.94
CA LYS A 15 2.33 -15.08 -23.36
C LYS A 15 0.96 -14.52 -22.98
N ARG A 16 0.61 -14.61 -21.69
CA ARG A 16 -0.60 -14.02 -21.12
C ARG A 16 -0.68 -12.53 -21.50
N LYS A 17 -1.77 -12.12 -22.15
CA LYS A 17 -2.08 -10.69 -22.34
C LYS A 17 -2.28 -10.06 -20.96
N ARG A 18 -1.29 -9.29 -20.49
CA ARG A 18 -1.43 -8.48 -19.27
C ARG A 18 -2.45 -7.37 -19.54
N VAL A 19 -3.66 -7.55 -19.04
CA VAL A 19 -4.65 -6.47 -19.00
C VAL A 19 -4.24 -5.44 -17.93
N SER A 20 -4.35 -4.17 -18.29
CA SER A 20 -4.16 -3.03 -17.37
C SER A 20 -5.12 -3.13 -16.17
N THR A 21 -4.72 -2.61 -15.01
CA THR A 21 -5.54 -2.57 -13.79
C THR A 21 -6.91 -1.93 -14.04
N PHE A 22 -6.96 -0.86 -14.84
CA PHE A 22 -8.21 -0.20 -15.22
C PHE A 22 -9.12 -1.09 -16.07
N LYS A 23 -8.53 -1.89 -16.97
CA LYS A 23 -9.28 -2.86 -17.78
C LYS A 23 -9.79 -4.02 -16.93
N LYS A 24 -9.01 -4.48 -15.94
CA LYS A 24 -9.46 -5.48 -14.96
C LYS A 24 -10.64 -4.98 -14.12
N MET A 25 -10.63 -3.72 -13.69
CA MET A 25 -11.73 -3.12 -12.95
C MET A 25 -12.98 -2.96 -13.81
N LYS A 26 -12.83 -2.50 -15.06
CA LYS A 26 -13.93 -2.35 -16.01
C LYS A 26 -14.56 -3.69 -16.42
N ASP A 27 -13.73 -4.72 -16.61
CA ASP A 27 -14.17 -6.06 -16.99
C ASP A 27 -14.45 -6.95 -15.76
N PHE A 28 -14.43 -6.40 -14.54
CA PHE A 28 -14.81 -7.10 -13.32
C PHE A 28 -16.34 -7.31 -13.34
N LYS A 29 -16.78 -8.32 -14.08
CA LYS A 29 -18.11 -8.90 -13.87
C LYS A 29 -18.10 -9.52 -12.50
N GLU A 30 -18.94 -9.02 -11.59
CA GLU A 30 -19.12 -9.51 -10.23
C GLU A 30 -19.12 -11.05 -10.20
N GLY A 31 -17.96 -11.65 -9.88
CA GLY A 31 -17.84 -13.09 -9.75
C GLY A 31 -18.66 -13.49 -8.54
N LYS A 32 -19.70 -14.29 -8.75
CA LYS A 32 -20.66 -14.80 -7.74
C LYS A 32 -20.77 -13.86 -6.56
N ASN A 33 -21.66 -12.88 -6.68
CA ASN A 33 -22.16 -12.00 -5.62
C ASN A 33 -21.99 -12.65 -4.23
N ILE A 34 -20.80 -12.49 -3.63
CA ILE A 34 -20.60 -12.83 -2.23
C ILE A 34 -21.36 -11.69 -1.60
N GLN A 35 -22.65 -11.91 -1.34
CA GLN A 35 -23.45 -11.04 -0.51
C GLN A 35 -22.84 -11.11 0.89
N VAL A 36 -21.70 -10.45 1.07
CA VAL A 36 -21.28 -9.96 2.36
C VAL A 36 -22.29 -8.86 2.67
N SER A 37 -23.44 -9.30 3.20
CA SER A 37 -24.37 -8.40 3.85
C SER A 37 -23.59 -7.81 5.01
N PHE A 38 -23.22 -6.54 4.89
CA PHE A 38 -22.80 -5.76 6.03
C PHE A 38 -24.08 -5.41 6.81
N ASP A 39 -24.62 -6.41 7.53
CA ASP A 39 -25.84 -6.28 8.36
C ASP A 39 -25.74 -5.15 9.39
N LYS A 40 -24.51 -4.74 9.71
CA LYS A 40 -24.22 -3.59 10.56
C LYS A 40 -23.62 -2.46 9.72
N SER A 41 -24.50 -1.56 9.25
CA SER A 41 -24.09 -0.20 8.98
C SER A 41 -23.68 0.44 10.32
N ALA A 42 -22.39 0.75 10.45
CA ALA A 42 -21.91 1.48 11.63
C ALA A 42 -22.70 2.79 11.73
N THR A 43 -23.41 3.00 12.83
CA THR A 43 -24.14 4.25 13.08
C THR A 43 -23.15 5.41 12.94
N PRO A 44 -23.52 6.58 12.38
CA PRO A 44 -22.62 7.73 12.23
C PRO A 44 -21.87 8.08 13.53
N HIS A 45 -22.51 7.84 14.68
CA HIS A 45 -21.89 7.98 16.01
C HIS A 45 -20.73 6.98 16.26
N GLN A 46 -20.88 5.72 15.87
CA GLN A 46 -19.82 4.70 15.98
C GLN A 46 -18.63 5.03 15.07
N LEU A 47 -18.90 5.47 13.85
CA LEU A 47 -17.88 5.96 12.91
C LEU A 47 -17.12 7.16 13.47
N LYS A 48 -17.83 8.12 14.09
CA LYS A 48 -17.20 9.28 14.73
C LYS A 48 -16.29 8.86 15.89
N ASN A 49 -16.75 7.95 16.74
CA ASN A 49 -15.95 7.42 17.84
C ASN A 49 -14.69 6.69 17.37
N ILE A 50 -14.78 5.89 16.31
CA ILE A 50 -13.61 5.21 15.71
C ILE A 50 -12.62 6.24 15.17
N ARG A 51 -13.12 7.26 14.46
CA ARG A 51 -12.30 8.34 13.91
C ARG A 51 -11.57 9.12 15.00
N GLU A 52 -12.26 9.45 16.09
CA GLU A 52 -11.67 10.17 17.22
C GLU A 52 -10.61 9.34 17.96
N LYS A 53 -10.86 8.04 18.15
CA LYS A 53 -9.87 7.12 18.74
C LYS A 53 -8.61 7.03 17.87
N LEU A 54 -8.77 6.79 16.57
CA LEU A 54 -7.64 6.73 15.63
C LEU A 54 -6.85 8.03 15.58
N GLN A 55 -7.51 9.19 15.60
CA GLN A 55 -6.82 10.48 15.63
C GLN A 55 -6.03 10.69 16.92
N LYS A 56 -6.54 10.24 18.07
CA LYS A 56 -5.82 10.33 19.35
C LYS A 56 -4.57 9.45 19.35
N GLU A 57 -4.68 8.21 18.90
CA GLU A 57 -3.56 7.26 18.80
C GLU A 57 -2.50 7.79 17.82
N ASN A 58 -2.90 8.23 16.64
CA ASN A 58 -1.99 8.80 15.65
C ASN A 58 -1.27 10.05 16.17
N LYS A 59 -1.95 10.91 16.93
CA LYS A 59 -1.29 12.08 17.55
C LYS A 59 -0.22 11.68 18.56
N GLN A 60 -0.43 10.61 19.33
CA GLN A 60 0.58 10.11 20.28
C GLN A 60 1.78 9.52 19.54
N ILE A 61 1.54 8.70 18.52
CA ILE A 61 2.60 8.11 17.69
C ILE A 61 3.40 9.22 16.98
N LEU A 62 2.71 10.21 16.41
CA LEU A 62 3.34 11.33 15.71
C LEU A 62 4.24 12.16 16.63
N LYS A 63 3.82 12.45 17.86
CA LYS A 63 4.66 13.12 18.86
C LYS A 63 5.93 12.32 19.16
N ARG A 64 5.81 11.01 19.38
CA ARG A 64 6.95 10.12 19.63
C ARG A 64 7.91 10.10 18.44
N ASN A 65 7.38 10.00 17.22
CA ASN A 65 8.18 9.98 16.00
C ASN A 65 8.92 11.31 15.78
N ILE A 66 8.29 12.46 16.08
CA ILE A 66 8.93 13.77 15.99
C ILE A 66 10.14 13.86 16.93
N ILE A 67 10.00 13.41 18.19
CA ILE A 67 11.10 13.42 19.16
C ILE A 67 12.28 12.59 18.65
N VAL A 68 12.01 11.39 18.14
CA VAL A 68 13.05 10.51 17.57
C VAL A 68 13.72 11.16 16.36
N LEU A 69 12.94 11.80 15.48
CA LEU A 69 13.47 12.47 14.29
C LEU A 69 14.39 13.64 14.66
N ILE A 70 14.00 14.46 15.65
CA ILE A 70 14.84 15.55 16.16
C ILE A 70 16.15 15.01 16.74
N PHE A 71 16.07 13.92 17.52
CA PHE A 71 17.26 13.30 18.09
C PHE A 71 18.25 12.81 17.03
N ILE A 72 17.74 12.16 15.98
CA ILE A 72 18.54 11.72 14.83
C ILE A 72 19.15 12.92 14.09
N MET A 73 18.39 14.00 13.89
CA MET A 73 18.89 15.23 13.26
C MET A 73 20.07 15.83 14.03
N ILE A 74 19.97 15.90 15.36
CA ILE A 74 21.05 16.41 16.23
C ILE A 74 22.30 15.51 16.11
N LEU A 75 22.13 14.19 16.14
CA LEU A 75 23.23 13.23 15.97
C LEU A 75 23.93 13.40 14.61
N LEU A 76 23.17 13.60 13.54
CA LEU A 76 23.73 13.83 12.20
C LEU A 76 24.52 15.13 12.14
N ILE A 77 23.99 16.22 12.71
CA ILE A 77 24.70 17.50 12.77
C ILE A 77 26.00 17.35 13.55
N TYR A 78 25.96 16.64 14.69
CA TYR A 78 27.14 16.39 15.51
C TYR A 78 28.20 15.58 14.74
N MET A 79 27.79 14.49 14.08
CA MET A 79 28.69 13.68 13.26
C MET A 79 29.32 14.48 12.12
N ILE A 80 28.55 15.28 11.40
CA ILE A 80 29.07 16.10 10.29
C ILE A 80 30.01 17.19 10.82
N GLY A 81 29.65 17.84 11.93
CA GLY A 81 30.48 18.87 12.56
C GLY A 81 31.80 18.33 13.10
N PHE A 82 31.79 17.11 13.65
CA PHE A 82 32.97 16.45 14.19
C PHE A 82 33.86 15.83 13.09
N VAL A 83 33.28 15.34 11.99
CA VAL A 83 34.04 14.83 10.82
C VAL A 83 34.75 15.95 10.05
N LYS A 84 34.27 17.20 10.18
CA LYS A 84 34.89 18.38 9.54
C LYS A 84 36.03 19.00 10.37
N PHE A 85 36.23 18.56 11.61
CA PHE A 85 37.31 18.98 12.51
C PHE A 85 38.38 17.89 12.56
#